data_AF-G0TTS7-F1
#
_entry.id   AF-G0TTS7-F1
#
_cell.length_a   1.000
_cell.length_b   1.000
_cell.length_c   1.000
_cell.angle_alpha   90.00
_cell.angle_beta   90.00
_cell.angle_gamma   90.00
#
_symmetry.space_group_name_H-M   'P 1'
#
loop_
_entity.id
_entity.type
_entity.pdbx_description
1 polymer ?
#
loop_
_entity_poly.entity_id
_entity_poly.type
_entity_poly.pdbx_seq_one_letter_code
_entity_poly.pdbx_strand_id
1 'polypeptide(L)'
;MGKVDRLKDLLLNKGANHFAIFSSVGDVLECSGDFKDEEKQHLAYSVMQQATTLLRPGETLGRISMALDGVVYLASVVLEQGEHFGVLVKRTPADAISIS
;
A
#
# COMPACT_ATOMS: atom_id res chain seq x y z
N MET A 1 -8.33 13.54 -14.56
CA MET A 1 -8.23 12.27 -13.80
C MET A 1 -6.88 12.27 -13.10
N GLY A 2 -6.88 12.32 -11.77
CA GLY A 2 -5.66 12.48 -10.97
C GLY A 2 -4.82 11.21 -10.92
N LYS A 3 -3.54 11.32 -10.51
CA LYS A 3 -2.63 10.18 -10.37
C LYS A 3 -3.16 9.15 -9.36
N VAL A 4 -3.68 9.65 -8.23
CA VAL A 4 -4.28 8.86 -7.16
C VAL A 4 -5.54 8.11 -7.64
N ASP A 5 -6.40 8.76 -8.45
CA ASP A 5 -7.60 8.13 -9.01
C ASP A 5 -7.25 6.90 -9.87
N ARG A 6 -6.21 6.99 -10.70
CA ARG A 6 -5.75 5.86 -11.52
C ARG A 6 -5.23 4.70 -10.69
N LEU A 7 -4.47 5.01 -9.64
CA LEU A 7 -3.94 4.00 -8.73
C LEU A 7 -5.06 3.32 -7.96
N LYS A 8 -6.05 4.08 -7.49
CA LYS A 8 -7.30 3.57 -6.92
C LYS A 8 -8.02 2.63 -7.89
N ASP A 9 -8.25 3.06 -9.12
CA ASP A 9 -8.95 2.24 -10.12
C ASP A 9 -8.18 0.95 -10.42
N LEU A 10 -6.85 1.01 -10.51
CA LEU A 10 -6.00 -0.17 -10.67
C LEU A 10 -6.17 -1.15 -9.50
N LEU A 11 -6.18 -0.66 -8.26
CA LEU A 11 -6.37 -1.47 -7.07
C LEU A 11 -7.74 -2.15 -7.08
N LEU A 12 -8.81 -1.39 -7.34
CA LEU A 12 -10.17 -1.91 -7.41
C LEU A 12 -10.34 -2.94 -8.54
N ASN A 13 -9.74 -2.71 -9.70
CA ASN A 13 -9.74 -3.66 -10.82
C ASN A 13 -9.00 -4.96 -10.48
N LYS A 14 -8.02 -4.91 -9.57
CA LYS A 14 -7.37 -6.09 -8.97
C LYS A 14 -8.11 -6.63 -7.73
N GLY A 15 -9.36 -6.22 -7.54
CA GLY A 15 -10.21 -6.61 -6.41
C GLY A 15 -9.75 -6.10 -5.05
N ALA A 16 -8.83 -5.12 -4.97
CA ALA A 16 -8.37 -4.54 -3.71
C ALA A 16 -9.43 -3.62 -3.12
N ASN A 17 -10.28 -4.18 -2.27
CA ASN A 17 -11.36 -3.42 -1.64
C ASN A 17 -10.92 -2.75 -0.32
N HIS A 18 -9.82 -3.22 0.27
CA HIS A 18 -9.23 -2.69 1.50
C HIS A 18 -7.81 -2.20 1.18
N PHE A 19 -7.64 -0.88 1.05
CA PHE A 19 -6.35 -0.28 0.73
C PHE A 19 -6.19 1.11 1.32
N ALA A 20 -4.94 1.57 1.40
CA ALA A 20 -4.57 2.95 1.67
C ALA A 20 -3.45 3.38 0.71
N ILE A 21 -3.56 4.60 0.19
CA ILE A 21 -2.57 5.26 -0.65
C ILE A 21 -2.01 6.45 0.12
N PHE A 22 -0.69 6.50 0.26
CA PHE A 22 0.04 7.51 1.01
C PHE A 22 0.89 8.38 0.09
N SER A 23 1.03 9.66 0.43
CA SER A 23 2.13 10.49 -0.09
C SER A 23 3.48 10.00 0.47
N SER A 24 4.59 10.48 -0.10
CA SER A 24 5.93 10.18 0.40
C SER A 24 6.17 10.64 1.84
N VAL A 25 5.44 11.68 2.29
CA VAL A 25 5.51 12.23 3.65
C VAL A 25 4.47 11.65 4.60
N GLY A 26 3.58 10.76 4.11
CA GLY A 26 2.67 9.96 4.94
C GLY A 26 1.23 10.42 4.99
N ASP A 27 0.85 11.44 4.22
CA ASP A 27 -0.55 11.85 4.12
C ASP A 27 -1.36 10.77 3.41
N VAL A 28 -2.54 10.45 3.95
CA VAL A 28 -3.49 9.55 3.28
C VAL A 28 -4.17 10.31 2.15
N LEU A 29 -3.89 9.90 0.92
CA LEU A 29 -4.45 10.51 -0.28
C LEU A 29 -5.78 9.87 -0.68
N GLU A 30 -5.93 8.56 -0.43
CA GLU A 30 -7.15 7.80 -0.68
C GLU A 30 -7.13 6.50 0.14
N CYS A 31 -8.31 6.03 0.58
CA CYS A 31 -8.43 4.80 1.34
C CYS A 31 -9.78 4.09 1.14
N SER A 32 -9.82 2.80 1.46
CA SER A 32 -11.03 1.99 1.39
C SER A 32 -11.04 0.85 2.41
N GLY A 33 -12.25 0.37 2.70
CA GLY A 33 -12.48 -0.77 3.59
C GLY A 33 -11.95 -0.52 4.99
N ASP A 34 -11.10 -1.43 5.45
CA ASP A 34 -10.52 -1.41 6.80
C ASP A 34 -9.68 -0.16 7.07
N PHE A 35 -9.12 0.46 6.04
CA PHE A 35 -8.25 1.62 6.20
C PHE A 35 -9.03 2.94 6.22
N LYS A 36 -10.35 2.92 6.36
CA LYS A 36 -11.11 4.12 6.78
C LYS A 36 -10.90 4.44 8.26
N ASP A 37 -10.40 3.48 9.02
CA ASP A 37 -9.93 3.65 10.39
C ASP A 37 -8.57 4.35 10.40
N GLU A 38 -8.48 5.49 11.06
CA GLU A 38 -7.26 6.31 11.12
C GLU A 38 -6.11 5.59 11.83
N GLU A 39 -6.38 4.81 12.88
CA GLU A 39 -5.33 4.06 13.58
C GLU A 39 -4.68 3.05 12.63
N LYS A 40 -5.49 2.35 11.84
CA LYS A 40 -4.99 1.42 10.81
C LYS A 40 -4.19 2.13 9.72
N GLN A 41 -4.53 3.37 9.36
CA GLN A 41 -3.72 4.17 8.41
C GLN A 41 -2.34 4.50 8.99
N HIS A 42 -2.27 4.93 10.25
CA HIS A 42 -1.01 5.25 10.91
C HIS A 42 -0.10 4.02 11.07
N LEU A 43 -0.68 2.88 11.46
CA LEU A 43 0.03 1.61 11.56
C LEU A 43 0.55 1.15 10.18
N ALA A 44 -0.27 1.28 9.15
CA ALA A 44 0.11 0.98 7.77
C ALA A 44 1.31 1.81 7.30
N TYR A 45 1.25 3.13 7.51
CA TYR A 45 2.36 4.01 7.15
C TYR A 45 3.63 3.70 7.96
N SER A 46 3.49 3.39 9.24
CA SER A 46 4.61 3.03 10.12
C SER A 46 5.36 1.81 9.59
N VAL A 47 4.65 0.77 9.13
CA VAL A 47 5.29 -0.39 8.49
C VAL A 47 6.13 0.02 7.27
N MET A 48 5.56 0.86 6.40
CA MET A 48 6.26 1.33 5.21
C MET A 48 7.52 2.12 5.55
N GLN A 49 7.43 3.04 6.51
CA GLN A 49 8.57 3.80 6.98
C GLN A 49 9.66 2.91 7.60
N GLN A 50 9.29 1.96 8.46
CA GLN A 50 10.28 1.09 9.07
C GLN A 50 11.00 0.24 8.02
N ALA A 51 10.28 -0.25 7.01
CA ALA A 51 10.89 -1.03 5.95
C ALA A 51 11.78 -0.21 5.01
N THR A 52 11.47 1.07 4.76
CA THR A 52 12.33 1.92 3.94
C THR A 52 13.68 2.20 4.60
N THR A 53 13.79 2.08 5.93
CA THR A 53 15.09 2.17 6.63
C THR A 53 16.08 1.06 6.25
N LEU A 54 15.59 -0.05 5.70
CA LEU A 54 16.43 -1.17 5.25
C LEU A 54 17.06 -0.92 3.87
N LEU A 55 16.60 0.11 3.15
CA LEU A 55 17.05 0.42 1.80
C LEU A 55 18.35 1.22 1.80
N ARG A 56 19.23 0.91 0.85
CA ARG A 56 20.40 1.71 0.52
C ARG A 56 20.01 2.90 -0.37
N PRO A 57 20.84 3.95 -0.43
CA PRO A 57 20.62 5.04 -1.39
C PRO A 57 20.44 4.51 -2.82
N GLY A 58 19.35 4.90 -3.46
CA GLY A 58 18.98 4.46 -4.82
C GLY A 58 18.12 3.20 -4.90
N GLU A 59 17.89 2.49 -3.79
CA GLU A 59 16.94 1.38 -3.75
C GLU A 59 15.50 1.88 -3.53
N THR A 60 14.52 1.13 -4.04
CA THR A 60 13.10 1.39 -3.85
C THR A 60 12.43 0.18 -3.22
N LEU A 61 11.49 0.42 -2.31
CA LEU A 61 10.73 -0.65 -1.68
C LEU A 61 9.81 -1.32 -2.71
N GLY A 62 10.24 -2.47 -3.24
CA GLY A 62 9.46 -3.24 -4.20
C GLY A 62 8.16 -3.78 -3.60
N ARG A 63 8.23 -4.71 -2.63
CA ARG A 63 7.05 -5.24 -1.94
C ARG A 63 7.39 -5.86 -0.60
N ILE A 64 6.53 -5.65 0.40
CA ILE A 64 6.48 -6.38 1.67
C ILE A 64 5.20 -7.21 1.67
N SER A 65 5.28 -8.46 2.11
CA SER A 65 4.11 -9.29 2.38
C SER A 65 4.13 -9.71 3.85
N MET A 66 3.07 -9.41 4.59
CA MET A 66 2.92 -9.76 6.00
C MET A 66 1.64 -10.55 6.19
N ALA A 67 1.75 -11.76 6.74
CA ALA A 67 0.60 -12.59 7.08
C ALA A 67 0.33 -12.48 8.60
N LEU A 68 -0.87 -12.04 8.97
CA LEU A 68 -1.32 -11.92 10.36
C LEU A 68 -2.73 -12.50 10.48
N ASP A 69 -2.95 -13.46 11.38
CA ASP A 69 -4.27 -14.00 11.75
C ASP A 69 -5.22 -14.26 10.58
N GLY A 70 -4.74 -14.95 9.55
CA GLY A 70 -5.56 -15.30 8.38
C GLY A 70 -5.82 -14.14 7.42
N VAL A 71 -5.03 -13.07 7.49
CA VAL A 71 -5.04 -11.91 6.59
C VAL A 71 -3.63 -11.68 6.05
N VAL A 72 -3.52 -11.23 4.80
CA VAL A 72 -2.24 -10.81 4.22
C VAL A 72 -2.27 -9.33 3.89
N TYR A 73 -1.26 -8.60 4.35
CA TYR A 73 -1.01 -7.21 4.04
C TYR A 73 0.14 -7.13 3.03
N LEU A 74 -0.09 -6.44 1.91
CA LEU A 74 0.96 -6.17 0.93
C LEU A 74 1.26 -4.67 0.90
N ALA A 75 2.51 -4.30 1.15
CA ALA A 75 2.98 -2.91 1.11
C ALA A 75 3.96 -2.72 -0.06
N SER A 76 3.89 -1.61 -0.77
CA SER A 76 4.79 -1.31 -1.90
C SER A 76 4.89 0.19 -2.13
N VAL A 77 6.04 0.66 -2.61
CA VAL A 77 6.16 2.01 -3.16
C VAL A 77 5.99 1.95 -4.67
N VAL A 78 4.99 2.65 -5.18
CA VAL A 78 4.68 2.74 -6.61
C VAL A 78 5.15 4.08 -7.16
N LEU A 79 5.85 4.06 -8.29
CA LEU A 79 6.23 5.27 -9.02
C LEU A 79 5.21 5.55 -10.12
N GLU A 80 4.44 6.63 -9.97
CA GLU A 80 3.47 7.08 -10.98
C GLU A 80 3.83 8.48 -11.47
N GLN A 81 4.22 8.59 -12.74
CA GLN A 81 4.58 9.84 -13.41
C GLN A 81 5.56 10.72 -12.59
N GLY A 82 6.62 10.10 -12.06
CA GLY A 82 7.69 10.79 -11.34
C GLY A 82 7.41 11.02 -9.85
N GLU A 83 6.29 10.54 -9.32
CA GLU A 83 5.92 10.70 -7.91
C GLU A 83 5.79 9.33 -7.24
N HIS A 84 6.34 9.22 -6.02
CA HIS A 84 6.30 7.99 -5.24
C HIS A 84 5.06 7.98 -4.33
N PHE A 85 4.28 6.91 -4.45
CA PHE A 85 3.11 6.65 -3.61
C PHE A 85 3.36 5.41 -2.77
N GLY A 86 3.08 5.53 -1.48
CA GLY A 86 2.98 4.35 -0.62
C GLY A 86 1.65 3.66 -0.86
N VAL A 87 1.64 2.35 -1.02
CA VAL A 87 0.41 1.57 -1.18
C VAL A 87 0.43 0.41 -0.20
N LEU A 88 -0.61 0.32 0.62
CA LEU A 88 -0.88 -0.86 1.44
C LEU A 88 -2.23 -1.45 1.05
N VAL A 89 -2.27 -2.76 0.86
CA VAL A 89 -3.51 -3.51 0.64
C VAL A 89 -3.68 -4.60 1.67
N LYS A 90 -4.92 -4.84 2.10
CA LYS A 90 -5.32 -5.98 2.92
C LYS A 90 -6.05 -7.00 2.04
N ARG A 91 -5.64 -8.25 2.14
CA ARG A 91 -6.09 -9.39 1.32
C ARG A 91 -6.42 -10.59 2.17
N THR A 92 -7.26 -11.48 1.65
CA THR A 92 -7.29 -12.85 2.15
C THR A 92 -6.04 -13.60 1.68
N PRO A 93 -5.58 -14.65 2.39
CA PRO A 93 -4.45 -15.46 1.96
C PRO A 93 -4.63 -16.08 0.57
N ALA A 94 -5.86 -16.45 0.21
CA ALA A 94 -6.18 -16.98 -1.12
C ALA A 94 -5.95 -15.95 -2.23
N ASP A 95 -6.27 -14.67 -1.98
CA ASP A 95 -6.15 -13.60 -2.98
C ASP A 95 -4.74 -12.99 -3.04
N ALA A 96 -3.91 -13.22 -2.01
CA ALA A 96 -2.59 -12.60 -1.89
C ALA A 96 -1.51 -13.27 -2.77
N ILE A 97 -1.75 -14.50 -3.23
CA ILE A 97 -0.78 -15.30 -4.00
C ILE A 97 -0.64 -14.80 -5.45
N SER A 98 -1.62 -14.04 -5.97
CA SER A 98 -1.80 -13.82 -7.42
C SER A 98 -1.26 -12.49 -7.97
N ILE A 99 -0.43 -11.75 -7.23
CA ILE A 99 0.13 -10.48 -7.71
C ILE A 99 1.65 -10.63 -7.87
N SER A 100 2.08 -11.42 -8.84
CA SER A 100 3.48 -11.47 -9.32
C SER A 100 3.65 -10.57 -10.53
#